data_AF-A0A7Y3KIS0-F1
#
_entry.id   AF-A0A7Y3KIS0-F1
#
_cell.length_a   1.000
_cell.length_b   1.000
_cell.length_c   1.000
_cell.angle_alpha   90.00
_cell.angle_beta   90.00
_cell.angle_gamma   90.00
#
_symmetry.space_group_name_H-M   'P 1'
#
loop_
_entity.id
_entity.type
_entity.pdbx_description
1 polymer ?
#
loop_
_entity_poly.entity_id
_entity_poly.type
_entity_poly.pdbx_seq_one_letter_code
_entity_poly.pdbx_strand_id
1 'polypeptide(L)'
;METINQNNDNIVFPDAAHEYHGHPNYGRVLFTLLALLSLSLVIGYIFSPALAITFIFATAVWKTALVMRNFMHLKYEPLFLFIVIAAVLLILFAFFMGVYPDITAVPRDVTLPH
;
A
#
# COMPACT_ATOMS: atom_id res chain seq x y z
N MET A 1 -28.18 -36.55 56.46
CA MET A 1 -28.48 -35.16 56.09
C MET A 1 -27.15 -34.54 55.72
N GLU A 2 -26.78 -34.67 54.45
CA GLU A 2 -25.44 -34.40 53.93
C GLU A 2 -25.43 -32.98 53.39
N THR A 3 -24.64 -32.11 54.03
CA THR A 3 -24.50 -30.71 53.64
C THR A 3 -23.62 -30.64 52.41
N ILE A 4 -24.23 -30.33 51.27
CA ILE A 4 -23.58 -29.97 50.01
C ILE A 4 -22.46 -28.94 50.26
N ASN A 5 -21.22 -29.44 50.22
CA ASN A 5 -20.00 -28.65 50.20
C ASN A 5 -19.96 -27.92 48.86
N GLN A 6 -20.18 -26.60 48.87
CA GLN A 6 -20.03 -25.78 47.67
C GLN A 6 -18.59 -25.92 47.21
N ASN A 7 -18.46 -26.60 46.07
CA ASN A 7 -17.24 -26.69 45.31
C ASN A 7 -16.60 -25.30 45.21
N ASN A 8 -15.31 -25.32 45.46
CA ASN A 8 -14.32 -24.32 45.18
C ASN A 8 -14.04 -24.22 43.68
N ASP A 9 -15.08 -24.17 42.85
CA ASP A 9 -14.97 -23.81 41.44
C ASP A 9 -15.06 -22.28 41.34
N ASN A 10 -13.92 -21.65 41.64
CA ASN A 10 -13.64 -20.23 41.40
C ASN A 10 -13.57 -19.92 39.89
N ILE A 11 -14.65 -20.23 39.17
CA ILE A 11 -14.85 -19.89 37.77
C ILE A 11 -15.22 -18.41 37.72
N VAL A 12 -14.18 -17.58 37.75
CA VAL A 12 -14.27 -16.15 37.43
C VAL A 12 -14.69 -16.07 35.97
N PHE A 13 -15.94 -15.74 35.70
CA PHE A 13 -16.39 -15.43 34.35
C PHE A 13 -15.58 -14.21 33.88
N PRO A 14 -14.80 -14.30 32.80
CA PRO A 14 -14.07 -13.15 32.29
C PRO A 14 -15.09 -12.07 31.91
N ASP A 15 -14.97 -10.90 32.54
CA ASP A 15 -15.76 -9.73 32.20
C ASP A 15 -15.58 -9.44 30.72
N ALA A 16 -16.67 -9.55 29.94
CA ALA A 16 -16.69 -9.26 28.50
C ALA A 16 -16.33 -7.80 28.15
N ALA A 17 -15.98 -6.98 29.15
CA ALA A 17 -15.58 -5.58 29.04
C ALA A 17 -14.05 -5.39 28.91
N HIS A 18 -13.24 -6.44 29.06
CA HIS A 18 -11.78 -6.33 29.08
C HIS A 18 -11.09 -7.16 28.01
N GLU A 19 -11.30 -6.86 26.72
CA GLU A 19 -10.43 -7.41 25.66
C GLU A 19 -10.48 -6.65 24.32
N TYR A 20 -10.65 -5.32 24.32
CA TYR A 20 -10.31 -4.52 23.13
C TYR A 20 -8.80 -4.22 23.09
N HIS A 21 -7.99 -5.28 23.05
CA HIS A 21 -6.54 -5.21 22.97
C HIS A 21 -6.07 -5.66 21.59
N GLY A 22 -5.65 -4.70 20.75
CA GLY A 22 -4.56 -4.96 19.81
C GLY A 22 -4.90 -5.10 18.32
N HIS A 23 -6.10 -4.80 17.83
CA HIS A 23 -6.29 -4.75 16.38
C HIS A 23 -5.56 -3.53 15.77
N PRO A 24 -4.60 -3.73 14.84
CA PRO A 24 -3.98 -2.61 14.14
C PRO A 24 -5.08 -1.78 13.46
N ASN A 25 -5.05 -0.46 13.64
CA ASN A 25 -6.08 0.44 13.11
C ASN A 25 -5.94 0.62 11.58
N TYR A 26 -6.18 -0.44 10.80
CA TYR A 26 -6.12 -0.44 9.33
C TYR A 26 -7.02 0.63 8.70
N GLY A 27 -8.17 0.92 9.33
CA GLY A 27 -9.06 1.98 8.90
C GLY A 27 -8.39 3.36 8.87
N ARG A 28 -7.55 3.68 9.87
CA ARG A 28 -6.81 4.96 9.89
C ARG A 28 -5.82 5.07 8.73
N VAL A 29 -5.13 3.98 8.40
CA VAL A 29 -4.18 3.97 7.28
C VAL A 29 -4.92 4.11 5.95
N LEU A 30 -6.07 3.46 5.79
CA LEU A 30 -6.92 3.61 4.61
C LEU A 30 -7.36 5.07 4.40
N PHE A 31 -7.84 5.73 5.45
CA PHE A 31 -8.20 7.15 5.38
C PHE A 31 -7.01 8.05 5.00
N THR A 32 -5.82 7.77 5.54
CA THR A 32 -4.60 8.48 5.15
C THR A 32 -4.29 8.29 3.67
N LEU A 33 -4.40 7.06 3.15
CA LEU A 33 -4.19 6.78 1.72
C LEU A 33 -5.20 7.52 0.82
N LEU A 34 -6.47 7.55 1.22
CA LEU A 34 -7.51 8.33 0.53
C LEU A 34 -7.20 9.83 0.54
N ALA A 35 -6.75 10.37 1.67
CA ALA A 35 -6.34 11.78 1.75
C ALA A 35 -5.16 12.08 0.80
N LEU A 36 -4.14 11.21 0.77
CA LEU A 36 -3.02 11.30 -0.18
C LEU A 36 -3.46 11.17 -1.64
N LEU A 37 -4.51 10.39 -1.93
CA LEU A 37 -5.10 10.26 -3.26
C LEU A 37 -5.79 11.56 -3.67
N SER A 38 -6.68 12.09 -2.83
CA SER A 38 -7.35 13.37 -3.07
C SER A 38 -6.34 14.50 -3.25
N LEU A 39 -5.28 14.52 -2.43
CA LEU A 39 -4.20 15.50 -2.55
C LEU A 39 -3.50 15.41 -3.92
N SER A 40 -3.16 14.21 -4.39
CA SER A 40 -2.53 14.05 -5.71
C SER A 40 -3.44 14.50 -6.85
N LEU A 41 -4.75 14.34 -6.72
CA LEU A 41 -5.71 14.79 -7.71
C LEU A 41 -5.76 16.32 -7.79
N VAL A 42 -5.90 16.98 -6.63
CA VAL A 42 -5.91 18.46 -6.55
C VAL A 42 -4.62 19.05 -7.13
N ILE A 43 -3.48 18.43 -6.83
CA ILE A 43 -2.17 18.86 -7.36
C ILE A 43 -2.16 18.79 -8.90
N GLY A 44 -2.74 17.74 -9.49
CA GLY A 44 -2.83 17.59 -10.95
C GLY A 44 -3.65 18.68 -11.64
N TYR A 45 -4.61 19.30 -10.95
CA TYR A 45 -5.47 20.34 -11.52
C TYR A 45 -4.94 21.77 -11.35
N ILE A 46 -4.15 22.03 -10.30
CA ILE A 46 -3.75 23.41 -9.93
C ILE A 46 -2.35 23.77 -10.43
N PHE A 47 -1.43 22.80 -10.51
CA PHE A 47 -0.02 23.08 -10.81
C PHE A 47 0.33 22.90 -12.29
N SER A 48 1.46 23.50 -12.69
CA SER A 48 2.04 23.27 -14.02
C SER A 48 2.42 21.80 -14.21
N PRO A 49 2.39 21.26 -15.44
CA PRO A 49 2.56 19.83 -15.69
C PRO A 49 3.82 19.23 -15.07
N ALA A 50 4.96 19.90 -15.23
CA ALA A 50 6.23 19.42 -14.69
C ALA A 50 6.23 19.33 -13.15
N LEU A 51 5.70 20.37 -12.48
CA LEU A 51 5.68 20.42 -11.03
C LEU A 51 4.64 19.43 -10.47
N ALA A 52 3.47 19.33 -11.11
CA ALA A 52 2.43 18.37 -10.76
C ALA A 52 2.95 16.93 -10.82
N ILE A 53 3.68 16.57 -11.89
CA ILE A 53 4.28 15.23 -12.03
C ILE A 53 5.20 14.92 -10.86
N THR A 54 6.11 15.82 -10.49
CA THR A 54 7.04 15.60 -9.37
C THR A 54 6.31 15.33 -8.06
N PHE A 55 5.29 16.14 -7.74
CA PHE A 55 4.51 15.94 -6.52
C PHE A 55 3.68 14.66 -6.57
N ILE A 56 3.06 14.34 -7.69
CA ILE A 56 2.28 13.09 -7.86
C ILE A 56 3.18 11.88 -7.60
N PHE A 57 4.37 11.82 -8.20
CA PHE A 57 5.33 10.74 -7.95
C PHE A 57 5.80 10.70 -6.49
N ALA A 58 6.08 11.84 -5.86
CA ALA A 58 6.44 11.89 -4.45
C ALA A 58 5.32 11.32 -3.56
N THR A 59 4.06 11.70 -3.80
CA THR A 59 2.93 11.12 -3.05
C THR A 59 2.73 9.64 -3.35
N ALA A 60 3.02 9.17 -4.56
CA ALA A 60 2.94 7.75 -4.92
C ALA A 60 3.94 6.91 -4.12
N VAL A 61 5.20 7.36 -4.01
CA VAL A 61 6.21 6.69 -3.17
C VAL A 61 5.76 6.61 -1.72
N TRP A 62 5.19 7.69 -1.18
CA TRP A 62 4.69 7.72 0.19
C TRP A 62 3.53 6.73 0.42
N LYS A 63 2.57 6.68 -0.50
CA LYS A 63 1.46 5.71 -0.46
C LYS A 63 1.99 4.28 -0.45
N THR A 64 2.93 3.96 -1.35
CA THR A 64 3.53 2.61 -1.41
C THR A 64 4.23 2.26 -0.11
N ALA A 65 4.98 3.18 0.50
CA ALA A 65 5.63 2.93 1.81
C ALA A 65 4.61 2.64 2.92
N LEU A 66 3.48 3.38 2.96
CA LEU A 66 2.40 3.13 3.92
C LEU A 66 1.74 1.76 3.69
N VAL A 67 1.53 1.37 2.43
CA VAL A 67 0.94 0.07 2.08
C VAL A 67 1.86 -1.07 2.47
N MET A 68 3.14 -0.97 2.10
CA MET A 68 4.14 -1.99 2.43
C MET A 68 4.26 -2.20 3.94
N ARG A 69 4.29 -1.11 4.73
CA ARG A 69 4.45 -1.21 6.18
C ARG A 69 3.20 -1.72 6.90
N ASN A 70 2.02 -1.28 6.49
CA ASN A 70 0.80 -1.51 7.25
C ASN A 70 -0.05 -2.66 6.71
N PHE A 71 -0.18 -2.81 5.39
CA PHE A 71 -1.06 -3.81 4.78
C PHE A 71 -0.31 -5.09 4.33
N MET A 72 0.96 -4.98 3.94
CA MET A 72 1.73 -6.14 3.48
C MET A 72 2.49 -6.87 4.58
N HIS A 73 2.43 -6.41 5.85
CA HIS A 73 3.08 -7.05 7.01
C HIS A 73 4.57 -7.42 6.83
N LEU A 74 5.25 -6.79 5.86
CA LEU A 74 6.68 -6.93 5.52
C LEU A 74 7.64 -6.75 6.72
N LYS A 75 7.17 -6.13 7.81
CA LYS A 75 7.94 -5.96 9.04
C LYS A 75 8.34 -7.30 9.69
N TYR A 76 7.61 -8.38 9.42
CA TYR A 76 7.82 -9.69 10.06
C TYR A 76 8.40 -10.76 9.11
N GLU A 77 8.70 -10.40 7.87
CA GLU A 77 9.13 -11.36 6.84
C GLU A 77 10.62 -11.25 6.51
N PRO A 78 11.23 -12.33 5.97
CA PRO A 78 12.65 -12.39 5.71
C PRO A 78 13.08 -11.43 4.59
N LEU A 79 14.37 -11.05 4.62
CA LEU A 79 15.05 -10.20 3.62
C LEU A 79 14.77 -10.63 2.16
N PHE A 80 14.46 -11.91 1.94
CA PHE A 80 14.06 -12.47 0.65
C PHE A 80 12.91 -11.71 -0.02
N LEU A 81 11.90 -11.20 0.73
CA LEU A 81 10.79 -10.47 0.10
C LEU A 81 11.25 -9.16 -0.55
N PHE A 82 12.19 -8.45 0.06
CA PHE A 82 12.77 -7.23 -0.51
C PHE A 82 13.56 -7.51 -1.78
N ILE A 83 14.26 -8.65 -1.84
CA ILE A 83 14.97 -9.11 -3.05
C ILE A 83 13.97 -9.41 -4.17
N VAL A 84 12.86 -10.09 -3.87
CA VAL A 84 11.81 -10.38 -4.84
C VAL A 84 11.17 -9.09 -5.36
N ILE A 85 10.80 -8.15 -4.47
CA ILE A 85 10.26 -6.85 -4.88
C ILE A 85 11.24 -6.10 -5.78
N ALA A 86 12.53 -6.06 -5.41
CA ALA A 86 13.55 -5.41 -6.22
C ALA A 86 13.73 -6.08 -7.60
N ALA A 87 13.70 -7.41 -7.65
CA ALA A 87 13.78 -8.16 -8.91
C ALA A 87 12.57 -7.88 -9.81
N VAL A 88 11.35 -7.86 -9.26
CA VAL A 88 10.13 -7.53 -10.01
C VAL A 88 10.19 -6.09 -10.53
N LEU A 89 10.65 -5.12 -9.72
CA LEU A 89 10.81 -3.73 -10.15
C LEU A 89 11.85 -3.60 -11.27
N LEU A 90 12.97 -4.34 -11.20
CA LEU A 90 13.99 -4.36 -12.25
C LEU A 90 13.41 -4.93 -13.55
N ILE A 91 12.71 -6.06 -13.49
CA ILE A 91 12.07 -6.69 -14.65
C ILE A 91 11.03 -5.73 -15.25
N LEU A 92 10.20 -5.09 -14.43
CA LEU A 92 9.22 -4.10 -14.88
C LEU A 92 9.90 -2.92 -15.57
N PHE A 93 10.99 -2.40 -15.00
CA PHE A 93 11.77 -1.32 -15.60
C PHE A 93 12.37 -1.74 -16.95
N ALA A 94 12.99 -2.92 -17.02
CA ALA A 94 13.54 -3.47 -18.26
C ALA A 94 12.45 -3.67 -19.32
N PHE A 95 11.28 -4.15 -18.93
CA PHE A 95 10.11 -4.28 -19.81
C PHE A 95 9.66 -2.93 -20.36
N PHE A 96 9.53 -1.89 -19.52
CA PHE A 96 9.19 -0.55 -19.97
C PHE A 96 10.20 0.00 -20.99
N MET A 97 11.49 -0.18 -20.74
CA MET A 97 12.55 0.25 -21.67
C MET A 97 12.51 -0.55 -22.98
N GLY A 98 12.17 -1.84 -22.93
CA GLY A 98 12.04 -2.70 -24.11
C GLY A 98 10.83 -2.34 -24.98
N VAL A 99 9.71 -1.95 -24.38
CA VAL A 99 8.48 -1.58 -25.11
C VAL A 99 8.52 -0.13 -25.61
N TYR A 100 9.27 0.76 -24.95
CA TYR A 100 9.41 2.16 -25.33
C TYR A 100 9.70 2.42 -26.83
N PRO A 101 10.69 1.75 -27.48
CA PRO A 101 10.94 1.95 -28.91
C PRO A 101 9.78 1.52 -29.80
N ASP A 102 9.01 0.50 -29.40
CA ASP A 102 7.87 -0.01 -30.19
C ASP A 102 6.70 0.99 -30.23
N ILE A 103 6.46 1.69 -29.12
CA ILE A 103 5.42 2.74 -29.03
C ILE A 103 5.83 4.02 -29.77
N THR A 104 7.13 4.32 -29.81
CA THR A 104 7.65 5.61 -30.30
C THR A 104 8.17 5.57 -31.74
N ALA A 105 8.41 4.39 -32.31
CA ALA A 105 8.83 4.22 -33.70
C ALA A 105 7.63 4.35 -34.65
N VAL A 106 7.20 5.58 -34.93
CA VAL A 106 6.31 5.86 -36.07
C VAL A 106 7.17 6.06 -37.33
N PRO A 107 7.05 5.22 -38.37
CA PRO A 107 7.71 5.43 -39.66
C PRO A 107 7.23 6.74 -40.29
N ARG A 108 8.16 7.61 -40.73
CA ARG A 108 7.85 8.98 -41.23
C ARG A 108 7.29 9.01 -42.65
N ASP A 109 7.37 7.87 -43.33
CA ASP A 109 6.94 7.61 -44.70
C ASP A 109 5.42 7.66 -44.91
N VAL A 110 4.61 7.57 -43.85
CA VAL A 110 3.14 7.71 -43.93
C VAL A 110 2.62 9.12 -43.67
N THR A 111 3.48 10.10 -43.39
CA THR A 111 3.08 11.47 -43.00
C THR A 111 3.28 12.55 -44.07
N LEU A 112 3.86 12.21 -45.23
CA LEU A 112 4.08 13.16 -46.34
C LEU A 112 3.14 12.84 -47.51
N PRO A 113 2.22 13.74 -47.89
CA PRO A 113 1.50 13.61 -49.16
C PRO A 113 2.49 13.81 -50.32
N HIS A 114 2.49 12.86 -51.27
CA HIS A 114 3.18 12.97 -52.56
C HIS A 114 2.56 14.05 -53.44
#